data_AF-A0A7X7KA13-F1
#
_entry.id   AF-A0A7X7KA13-F1
#
_cell.length_a   1.000
_cell.length_b   1.000
_cell.length_c   1.000
_cell.angle_alpha   90.00
_cell.angle_beta   90.00
_cell.angle_gamma   90.00
#
_symmetry.space_group_name_H-M   'P 1'
#
loop_
_entity.id
_entity.type
_entity.pdbx_description
1 polymer ?
#
loop_
_entity_poly.entity_id
_entity_poly.type
_entity_poly.pdbx_seq_one_letter_code
_entity_poly.pdbx_strand_id
1 'polypeptide(L)'
;MAPFRARFAPVDPSPDTAAAEVPVSRRERREVERTAAPPSRFHGLDLRPWIARGAMLGALAAVTIVAPATGMVLPGNGTIVAGGAQASYAPGELPSVIDALAAVPASDTVPDLVAFTETFDERLILAASRASDRDGIPGCDSSARPTGGNGLLSDEGLCEIPWAERYSLRADAATVLAVMNTAYRAKFNTDLCLESAYRTLGDQRRLKSIKGGLAATPGKSNHGWGLAVDFCRTTYSGASGQWLRDNGPTFGWVNPAWAQRGGNGPYEPWHWEFEEAVKADGEYYG
;
A
#
# COMPACT_ATOMS: atom_id res chain seq x y z
N MET A 1 1.97 57.79 -51.41
CA MET A 1 1.13 58.79 -50.71
C MET A 1 -0.34 58.44 -50.96
N ALA A 2 -0.95 57.66 -50.05
CA ALA A 2 -2.40 57.49 -49.83
C ALA A 2 -2.58 56.38 -48.77
N PRO A 3 -3.40 56.56 -47.71
CA PRO A 3 -3.38 55.74 -46.51
C PRO A 3 -4.33 54.53 -46.55
N PHE A 4 -3.91 53.43 -45.92
CA PHE A 4 -4.75 52.27 -45.62
C PHE A 4 -5.70 52.63 -44.45
N ARG A 5 -6.98 52.85 -44.75
CA ARG A 5 -8.03 53.10 -43.74
C ARG A 5 -8.48 51.79 -43.12
N ALA A 6 -8.23 51.62 -41.82
CA ALA A 6 -8.92 50.66 -40.97
C ALA A 6 -10.43 50.97 -40.96
N ARG A 7 -11.26 49.96 -41.21
CA ARG A 7 -12.71 50.03 -40.99
C ARG A 7 -13.00 49.38 -39.63
N PHE A 8 -13.36 50.23 -38.67
CA PHE A 8 -14.12 49.84 -37.48
C PHE A 8 -15.53 49.43 -37.93
N ALA A 9 -15.98 48.24 -37.53
CA ALA A 9 -17.38 47.87 -37.56
C ALA A 9 -18.02 48.25 -36.20
N PRO A 10 -19.20 48.89 -36.18
CA PRO A 10 -19.92 49.19 -34.96
C PRO A 10 -20.56 47.92 -34.37
N VAL A 11 -20.48 47.80 -33.05
CA VAL A 11 -21.24 46.85 -32.24
C VAL A 11 -22.68 47.35 -32.16
N ASP A 12 -23.63 46.57 -32.66
CA ASP A 12 -25.04 46.75 -32.32
C ASP A 12 -25.38 45.98 -31.02
N PRO A 13 -26.07 46.61 -30.05
CA PRO A 13 -26.53 45.95 -28.85
C PRO A 13 -27.86 45.23 -29.11
N SER A 14 -27.86 43.91 -29.01
CA SER A 14 -29.10 43.11 -29.00
C SER A 14 -29.76 43.19 -27.62
N PRO A 15 -31.08 43.44 -27.54
CA PRO A 15 -31.81 43.49 -26.29
C PRO A 15 -32.35 42.11 -25.88
N ASP A 16 -32.68 42.03 -24.60
CA ASP A 16 -33.70 41.18 -23.99
C ASP A 16 -33.30 39.86 -23.28
N THR A 17 -33.29 40.04 -21.95
CA THR A 17 -34.01 39.24 -20.96
C THR A 17 -33.37 37.96 -20.46
N ALA A 18 -32.56 38.14 -19.42
CA ALA A 18 -32.42 37.17 -18.34
C ALA A 18 -33.83 36.80 -17.81
N ALA A 19 -34.25 35.56 -18.07
CA ALA A 19 -35.34 34.96 -17.32
C ALA A 19 -34.88 34.82 -15.86
N ALA A 20 -35.52 35.56 -14.96
CA ALA A 20 -35.35 35.37 -13.53
C ALA A 20 -35.87 33.99 -13.15
N GLU A 21 -34.97 33.10 -12.71
CA GLU A 21 -35.37 31.84 -12.07
C GLU A 21 -36.12 32.14 -10.78
N VAL A 22 -37.38 31.72 -10.71
CA VAL A 22 -38.18 31.77 -9.48
C VAL A 22 -37.59 30.77 -8.48
N PRO A 23 -37.26 31.16 -7.23
CA PRO A 23 -36.70 30.23 -6.27
C PRO A 23 -37.78 29.25 -5.79
N VAL A 24 -37.66 27.99 -6.21
CA VAL A 24 -38.50 26.87 -5.74
C VAL A 24 -38.30 26.67 -4.24
N SER A 25 -39.39 26.55 -3.49
CA SER A 25 -39.33 26.46 -2.04
C SER A 25 -38.71 25.14 -1.56
N ARG A 26 -38.06 25.17 -0.39
CA ARG A 26 -37.43 23.98 0.23
C ARG A 26 -38.42 22.83 0.49
N ARG A 27 -39.72 23.13 0.52
CA ARG A 27 -40.81 22.18 0.74
C ARG A 27 -41.11 21.37 -0.52
N GLU A 28 -41.11 22.00 -1.69
CA GLU A 28 -41.36 21.33 -2.98
C GLU A 28 -40.23 20.39 -3.38
N ARG A 29 -38.96 20.75 -3.09
CA ARG A 29 -37.82 19.83 -3.30
C ARG A 29 -37.92 18.56 -2.46
N ARG A 30 -38.42 18.66 -1.22
CA ARG A 30 -38.61 17.50 -0.33
C ARG A 30 -39.75 16.59 -0.76
N GLU A 31 -40.74 17.13 -1.47
CA GLU A 31 -41.88 16.34 -1.95
C GLU A 31 -41.50 15.50 -3.18
N VAL A 32 -40.69 16.07 -4.08
CA VAL A 32 -40.13 15.36 -5.24
C VAL A 32 -39.16 14.25 -4.82
N GLU A 33 -38.30 14.48 -3.82
CA GLU A 33 -37.41 13.45 -3.26
C GLU A 33 -38.19 12.31 -2.56
N ARG A 34 -39.39 12.58 -2.04
CA ARG A 34 -40.22 11.58 -1.37
C ARG A 34 -40.92 10.62 -2.32
N THR A 35 -41.21 11.07 -3.56
CA THR A 35 -41.89 10.27 -4.59
C THR A 35 -40.93 9.43 -5.44
N ALA A 36 -39.61 9.62 -5.32
CA ALA A 36 -38.59 8.94 -6.13
C ALA A 36 -37.86 7.79 -5.41
N ALA A 37 -38.44 7.25 -4.33
CA ALA A 37 -37.86 6.10 -3.63
C ALA A 37 -38.22 4.77 -4.33
N PRO A 38 -37.24 3.94 -4.76
CA PRO A 38 -37.51 2.62 -5.31
C PRO A 38 -37.95 1.63 -4.22
N PRO A 39 -38.71 0.57 -4.57
CA PRO A 39 -39.22 -0.38 -3.58
C PRO A 39 -38.09 -1.14 -2.89
N SER A 40 -38.22 -1.28 -1.57
CA SER A 40 -37.30 -2.01 -0.69
C SER A 40 -37.17 -3.47 -1.13
N ARG A 41 -36.01 -3.83 -1.68
CA ARG A 41 -35.62 -5.23 -1.82
C ARG A 41 -35.34 -5.79 -0.42
N PHE A 42 -36.10 -6.81 -0.05
CA PHE A 42 -35.84 -7.64 1.12
C PHE A 42 -34.38 -8.13 1.05
N HIS A 43 -33.55 -7.67 1.98
CA HIS A 43 -32.24 -8.25 2.20
C HIS A 43 -32.46 -9.56 2.96
N GLY A 44 -32.28 -10.69 2.27
CA GLY A 44 -31.90 -11.92 2.95
C GLY A 44 -30.65 -11.65 3.78
N LEU A 45 -30.56 -12.23 4.97
CA LEU A 45 -29.40 -12.10 5.85
C LEU A 45 -28.14 -12.57 5.11
N ASP A 46 -27.35 -11.63 4.60
CA ASP A 46 -26.06 -11.92 3.99
C ASP A 46 -25.05 -12.19 5.11
N LEU A 47 -24.91 -13.48 5.45
CA LEU A 47 -24.02 -13.98 6.50
C LEU A 47 -22.53 -13.99 6.09
N ARG A 48 -22.19 -13.51 4.89
CA ARG A 48 -20.81 -13.50 4.36
C ARG A 48 -19.79 -12.69 5.20
N PRO A 49 -20.12 -11.56 5.88
CA PRO A 49 -19.14 -10.85 6.71
C PRO A 49 -18.81 -11.59 8.02
N TRP A 50 -19.67 -12.50 8.46
CA TRP A 50 -19.51 -13.25 9.72
C TRP A 50 -18.68 -14.52 9.55
N ILE A 51 -18.67 -15.12 8.36
CA ILE A 51 -17.84 -16.29 8.04
C ILE A 51 -16.34 -15.91 8.05
N ALA A 52 -15.99 -14.70 7.59
CA ALA A 52 -14.60 -14.24 7.58
C ALA A 52 -14.04 -13.95 8.99
N ARG A 53 -14.86 -13.48 9.93
CA ARG A 53 -14.45 -13.27 11.34
C ARG A 53 -14.43 -14.57 12.15
N GLY A 54 -15.21 -15.58 11.76
CA GLY A 54 -15.15 -16.93 12.34
C GLY A 54 -13.90 -17.71 11.94
N ALA A 55 -13.43 -17.56 10.70
CA ALA A 55 -12.24 -18.25 10.20
C ALA A 55 -10.94 -17.84 10.92
N MET A 56 -10.83 -16.58 11.36
CA MET A 56 -9.65 -16.08 12.08
C MET A 56 -9.58 -16.59 13.54
N LEU A 57 -10.75 -16.84 14.18
CA LEU A 57 -10.79 -17.41 15.53
C LEU A 57 -10.68 -18.94 15.55
N GLY A 58 -11.03 -19.62 14.45
CA GLY A 58 -10.76 -21.06 14.28
C GLY A 58 -9.26 -21.38 14.11
N ALA A 59 -8.49 -20.48 13.49
CA ALA A 59 -7.05 -20.68 13.29
C ALA A 59 -6.20 -20.44 14.56
N LEU A 60 -6.75 -19.81 15.60
CA LEU A 60 -6.08 -19.63 16.90
C LEU A 60 -6.55 -20.62 17.99
N ALA A 61 -7.51 -21.48 17.69
CA ALA A 61 -7.96 -22.56 18.59
C ALA A 61 -7.55 -23.98 18.11
N ALA A 62 -6.78 -24.10 17.03
CA ALA A 62 -6.24 -25.36 16.52
C ALA A 62 -4.77 -25.63 16.92
N VAL A 63 -4.30 -24.99 18.00
CA VAL A 63 -3.05 -25.38 18.70
C VAL A 63 -3.35 -26.10 20.02
N THR A 64 -4.61 -26.29 20.37
CA THR A 64 -5.02 -27.08 21.54
C THR A 64 -5.48 -28.48 21.14
N ILE A 65 -4.57 -29.43 21.37
CA ILE A 65 -4.78 -30.88 21.58
C ILE A 65 -5.27 -31.67 20.36
N VAL A 66 -4.30 -32.19 19.59
CA VAL A 66 -4.43 -33.52 18.99
C VAL A 66 -3.41 -34.43 19.68
N ALA A 67 -3.79 -34.96 20.83
CA ALA A 67 -3.21 -36.20 21.33
C ALA A 67 -3.91 -37.35 20.58
N PRO A 68 -3.19 -38.29 19.95
CA PRO A 68 -3.83 -39.51 19.47
C PRO A 68 -4.33 -40.27 20.71
N ALA A 69 -5.63 -40.48 20.78
CA ALA A 69 -6.28 -41.21 21.84
C ALA A 69 -5.94 -42.71 21.76
N THR A 70 -4.79 -43.12 22.29
CA THR A 70 -4.55 -44.48 22.78
C THR A 70 -3.53 -44.43 23.92
N GLY A 71 -4.03 -44.24 25.14
CA GLY A 71 -3.25 -44.30 26.37
C GLY A 71 -4.14 -44.00 27.55
N MET A 72 -4.76 -45.04 28.14
CA MET A 72 -5.54 -44.89 29.37
C MET A 72 -4.62 -44.40 30.49
N VAL A 73 -4.94 -43.25 31.07
CA VAL A 73 -4.43 -42.83 32.38
C VAL A 73 -5.18 -43.65 33.43
N LEU A 74 -4.49 -44.54 34.14
CA LEU A 74 -5.01 -45.17 35.37
C LEU A 74 -4.63 -44.31 36.58
N PRO A 75 -5.55 -44.04 37.52
CA PRO A 75 -5.24 -43.27 38.72
C PRO A 75 -4.46 -44.17 39.69
N GLY A 76 -3.30 -43.71 40.18
CA GLY A 76 -2.62 -44.42 41.28
C GLY A 76 -1.17 -44.05 41.50
N ASN A 77 -0.25 -44.48 40.63
CA ASN A 77 1.17 -44.57 40.99
C ASN A 77 2.13 -44.09 39.87
N GLY A 78 2.12 -42.80 39.55
CA GLY A 78 3.26 -42.10 38.89
C GLY A 78 3.83 -42.71 37.61
N THR A 79 3.02 -43.43 36.82
CA THR A 79 3.47 -44.16 35.62
C THR A 79 2.77 -43.61 34.38
N ILE A 80 3.56 -43.19 33.39
CA ILE A 80 3.08 -42.74 32.08
C ILE A 80 3.49 -43.79 31.05
N VAL A 81 2.52 -44.25 30.26
CA VAL A 81 2.75 -45.17 29.14
C VAL A 81 2.48 -44.41 27.85
N ALA A 82 3.54 -44.12 27.10
CA ALA A 82 3.46 -43.52 25.77
C ALA A 82 4.31 -44.34 24.80
N GLY A 83 3.73 -44.76 23.68
CA GLY A 83 4.49 -45.41 22.59
C GLY A 83 5.22 -46.71 22.96
N GLY A 84 4.82 -47.41 24.04
CA GLY A 84 5.48 -48.64 24.50
C GLY A 84 6.65 -48.43 25.46
N ALA A 85 7.03 -47.19 25.77
CA ALA A 85 8.00 -46.87 26.81
C ALA A 85 7.28 -46.66 28.16
N GLN A 86 7.82 -47.27 29.22
CA GLN A 86 7.38 -47.07 30.60
C GLN A 86 8.42 -46.24 31.34
N ALA A 87 8.04 -45.05 31.79
CA ALA A 87 8.83 -44.26 32.73
C ALA A 87 8.08 -44.19 34.08
N SER A 88 8.78 -44.55 35.15
CA SER A 88 8.25 -44.52 36.53
C SER A 88 8.90 -43.37 37.28
N TYR A 89 8.08 -42.49 37.87
CA TYR A 89 8.54 -41.35 38.66
C TYR A 89 8.17 -41.51 40.13
N ALA A 90 8.97 -40.93 41.02
CA ALA A 90 8.67 -40.91 42.45
C ALA A 90 7.43 -40.04 42.75
N PRO A 91 6.66 -40.33 43.82
CA PRO A 91 5.49 -39.53 44.17
C PRO A 91 5.88 -38.08 44.47
N GLY A 92 5.36 -37.13 43.67
CA GLY A 92 5.57 -35.69 43.84
C GLY A 92 6.53 -35.05 42.83
N GLU A 93 7.11 -35.83 41.92
CA GLU A 93 8.00 -35.31 40.87
C GLU A 93 7.23 -35.12 39.55
N LEU A 94 7.34 -33.93 38.95
CA LEU A 94 6.74 -33.62 37.65
C LEU A 94 7.77 -33.84 36.55
N PRO A 95 7.42 -34.50 35.44
CA PRO A 95 8.36 -34.74 34.34
C PRO A 95 8.83 -33.42 33.74
N SER A 96 10.13 -33.35 33.41
CA SER A 96 10.66 -32.22 32.67
C SER A 96 10.23 -32.27 31.20
N VAL A 97 10.30 -31.13 30.51
CA VAL A 97 10.02 -31.07 29.05
C VAL A 97 10.96 -32.00 28.27
N ILE A 98 12.19 -32.19 28.75
CA ILE A 98 13.18 -33.09 28.15
C ILE A 98 12.76 -34.55 28.31
N ASP A 99 12.22 -34.95 29.46
CA ASP A 99 11.74 -36.32 29.70
C ASP A 99 10.55 -36.66 28.81
N ALA A 100 9.65 -35.68 28.58
CA ALA A 100 8.51 -35.85 27.70
C ALA A 100 8.91 -36.02 26.23
N LEU A 101 9.96 -35.34 25.79
CA LEU A 101 10.53 -35.46 24.43
C LEU A 101 11.29 -36.78 24.25
N ALA A 102 12.02 -37.23 25.27
CA ALA A 102 12.77 -38.48 25.24
C ALA A 102 11.88 -39.73 25.28
N ALA A 103 10.65 -39.61 25.79
CA ALA A 103 9.67 -40.70 25.84
C ALA A 103 8.98 -40.98 24.48
N VAL A 104 9.24 -40.18 23.44
CA VAL A 104 8.71 -40.39 22.10
C VAL A 104 9.65 -41.33 21.34
N PRO A 105 9.25 -42.57 21.00
CA PRO A 105 10.13 -43.46 20.26
C PRO A 105 10.41 -42.89 18.87
N ALA A 106 11.68 -42.91 18.46
CA ALA A 106 12.04 -42.76 17.05
C ALA A 106 11.50 -43.99 16.31
N SER A 107 10.40 -43.82 15.58
CA SER A 107 9.79 -44.88 14.79
C SER A 107 10.39 -44.88 13.38
N ASP A 108 10.83 -46.05 12.90
CA ASP A 108 11.31 -46.26 11.52
C ASP A 108 10.18 -46.18 10.46
N THR A 109 8.94 -45.93 10.89
CA THR A 109 7.84 -45.55 10.00
C THR A 109 7.52 -44.09 10.23
N VAL A 110 7.96 -43.26 9.29
CA VAL A 110 7.66 -41.82 9.28
C VAL A 110 6.14 -41.65 9.30
N PRO A 111 5.54 -41.00 10.31
CA PRO A 111 4.11 -40.70 10.30
C PRO A 111 3.81 -39.72 9.15
N ASP A 112 2.57 -39.71 8.67
CA ASP A 112 1.98 -38.74 7.71
C ASP A 112 2.24 -37.25 8.01
N LEU A 113 2.89 -36.91 9.13
CA LEU A 113 3.37 -35.56 9.43
C LEU A 113 4.42 -35.03 8.43
N VAL A 114 5.18 -35.88 7.73
CA VAL A 114 6.14 -35.41 6.71
C VAL A 114 5.44 -35.05 5.39
N ALA A 115 4.24 -35.58 5.12
CA ALA A 115 3.41 -35.08 4.02
C ALA A 115 2.87 -33.67 4.31
N PHE A 116 2.76 -33.29 5.59
CA PHE A 116 2.33 -31.95 5.99
C PHE A 116 3.42 -30.90 5.74
N THR A 117 4.71 -31.26 5.83
CA THR A 117 5.83 -30.34 5.56
C THR A 117 5.98 -30.02 4.08
N GLU A 118 5.75 -30.99 3.19
CA GLU A 118 5.75 -30.77 1.73
C GLU A 118 4.66 -29.75 1.31
N THR A 119 3.45 -29.88 1.88
CA THR A 119 2.37 -28.91 1.60
C THR A 119 2.57 -27.55 2.27
N PHE A 120 3.34 -27.49 3.36
CA PHE A 120 3.72 -26.23 3.98
C PHE A 120 4.73 -25.49 3.14
N ASP A 121 5.76 -26.15 2.60
CA ASP A 121 6.71 -25.52 1.69
C ASP A 121 6.04 -25.07 0.40
N GLU A 122 5.15 -25.87 -0.21
CA GLU A 122 4.39 -25.39 -1.37
C GLU A 122 3.45 -24.24 -1.04
N ARG A 123 2.74 -24.25 0.10
CA ARG A 123 1.87 -23.13 0.50
C ARG A 123 2.66 -21.91 0.93
N LEU A 124 3.84 -22.06 1.52
CA LEU A 124 4.71 -20.97 1.91
C LEU A 124 5.39 -20.39 0.67
N ILE A 125 5.79 -21.23 -0.29
CA ILE A 125 6.23 -20.81 -1.62
C ILE A 125 5.06 -20.14 -2.33
N LEU A 126 3.84 -20.68 -2.37
CA LEU A 126 2.67 -20.02 -2.95
C LEU A 126 2.30 -18.72 -2.23
N ALA A 127 2.47 -18.65 -0.91
CA ALA A 127 2.24 -17.46 -0.10
C ALA A 127 3.36 -16.44 -0.29
N ALA A 128 4.59 -16.87 -0.53
CA ALA A 128 5.74 -16.02 -0.89
C ALA A 128 5.67 -15.57 -2.36
N SER A 129 5.13 -16.40 -3.26
CA SER A 129 4.77 -16.08 -4.64
C SER A 129 3.61 -15.08 -4.64
N ARG A 130 2.60 -15.25 -3.77
CA ARG A 130 1.57 -14.23 -3.53
C ARG A 130 2.09 -13.00 -2.80
N ALA A 131 3.16 -13.13 -2.03
CA ALA A 131 3.89 -11.99 -1.48
C ALA A 131 4.78 -11.32 -2.54
N SER A 132 4.93 -11.92 -3.72
CA SER A 132 5.47 -11.29 -4.94
C SER A 132 4.34 -10.68 -5.77
N ASP A 133 3.14 -11.28 -5.75
CA ASP A 133 1.86 -10.61 -6.09
C ASP A 133 1.42 -9.69 -4.93
N ARG A 134 2.30 -8.83 -4.42
CA ARG A 134 1.81 -7.68 -3.64
C ARG A 134 1.01 -6.84 -4.61
N ASP A 135 -0.31 -7.05 -4.63
CA ASP A 135 -1.26 -6.52 -5.61
C ASP A 135 -0.74 -5.22 -6.20
N GLY A 136 -0.04 -5.37 -7.35
CA GLY A 136 0.48 -4.24 -8.07
C GLY A 136 -0.69 -3.36 -8.49
N ILE A 137 -0.38 -2.16 -8.96
CA ILE A 137 -1.45 -1.31 -9.49
C ILE A 137 -2.16 -2.09 -10.61
N PRO A 138 -3.49 -2.34 -10.54
CA PRO A 138 -4.17 -3.14 -11.55
C PRO A 138 -3.98 -2.52 -12.94
N GLY A 139 -3.49 -3.31 -13.90
CA GLY A 139 -3.20 -2.83 -15.25
C GLY A 139 -1.85 -2.13 -15.42
N CYS A 140 -1.03 -2.05 -14.36
CA CYS A 140 0.35 -1.58 -14.41
C CYS A 140 1.31 -2.78 -14.43
N ASP A 141 2.13 -2.91 -15.48
CA ASP A 141 3.26 -3.83 -15.50
C ASP A 141 4.44 -3.20 -14.75
N SER A 142 4.73 -3.67 -13.54
CA SER A 142 5.81 -3.16 -12.68
C SER A 142 7.22 -3.30 -13.30
N SER A 143 7.36 -4.18 -14.29
CA SER A 143 8.60 -4.39 -15.03
C SER A 143 8.77 -3.43 -16.21
N ALA A 144 7.70 -2.72 -16.60
CA ALA A 144 7.75 -1.74 -17.67
C ALA A 144 8.78 -0.65 -17.36
N ARG A 145 9.52 -0.26 -18.40
CA ARG A 145 10.55 0.79 -18.30
C ARG A 145 10.28 1.86 -19.34
N PRO A 146 10.18 3.14 -18.93
CA PRO A 146 9.95 4.22 -19.87
C PRO A 146 11.20 4.47 -20.69
N THR A 147 11.01 4.94 -21.91
CA THR A 147 12.08 5.48 -22.74
C THR A 147 12.14 7.00 -22.59
N GLY A 148 13.25 7.62 -22.99
CA GLY A 148 13.42 9.07 -22.93
C GLY A 148 14.30 9.54 -21.76
N GLY A 149 14.46 10.86 -21.66
CA GLY A 149 15.30 11.50 -20.65
C GLY A 149 14.51 12.07 -19.48
N ASN A 150 15.21 12.67 -18.53
CA ASN A 150 14.63 13.34 -17.37
C ASN A 150 13.54 14.37 -17.76
N GLY A 151 12.29 14.07 -17.41
CA GLY A 151 11.09 14.86 -17.71
C GLY A 151 10.52 14.64 -19.12
N LEU A 152 11.02 13.66 -19.86
CA LEU A 152 10.61 13.29 -21.21
C LEU A 152 10.35 11.78 -21.31
N LEU A 153 9.93 11.18 -20.20
CA LEU A 153 9.62 9.76 -20.14
C LEU A 153 8.39 9.46 -20.97
N SER A 154 8.43 8.33 -21.67
CA SER A 154 7.30 7.80 -22.43
C SER A 154 6.23 7.20 -21.50
N ASP A 155 4.97 7.32 -21.91
CA ASP A 155 3.83 6.97 -21.06
C ASP A 155 3.74 5.45 -20.79
N GLU A 156 4.25 4.60 -21.69
CA GLU A 156 4.18 3.14 -21.53
C GLU A 156 4.96 2.59 -20.34
N GLY A 157 5.91 3.35 -19.79
CA GLY A 157 6.66 2.98 -18.59
C GLY A 157 6.20 3.70 -17.32
N LEU A 158 5.12 4.47 -17.41
CA LEU A 158 4.52 5.19 -16.30
C LEU A 158 3.21 4.52 -15.88
N CYS A 159 2.98 4.49 -14.58
CA CYS A 159 1.72 4.02 -14.00
C CYS A 159 1.08 5.12 -13.17
N GLU A 160 -0.22 5.27 -13.36
CA GLU A 160 -1.06 6.15 -12.56
C GLU A 160 -1.17 5.65 -11.11
N ILE A 161 -1.19 6.57 -10.15
CA ILE A 161 -1.32 6.24 -8.73
C ILE A 161 -2.82 6.12 -8.37
N PRO A 162 -3.32 4.94 -7.94
CA PRO A 162 -4.78 4.69 -7.87
C PRO A 162 -5.59 5.58 -6.93
N TRP A 163 -4.97 6.14 -5.88
CA TRP A 163 -5.64 7.05 -4.93
C TRP A 163 -5.31 8.52 -5.22
N ALA A 164 -4.54 8.80 -6.27
CA ALA A 164 -4.07 10.12 -6.63
C ALA A 164 -3.88 10.23 -8.16
N GLU A 165 -4.96 9.95 -8.90
CA GLU A 165 -5.05 9.76 -10.37
C GLU A 165 -4.38 10.87 -11.22
N ARG A 166 -4.24 12.08 -10.67
CA ARG A 166 -3.51 13.20 -11.30
C ARG A 166 -1.99 13.01 -11.37
N TYR A 167 -1.46 11.93 -10.82
CA TYR A 167 -0.04 11.65 -10.71
C TYR A 167 0.29 10.29 -11.29
N SER A 168 1.47 10.23 -11.90
CA SER A 168 2.09 8.99 -12.34
C SER A 168 3.52 8.89 -11.82
N LEU A 169 4.03 7.66 -11.79
CA LEU A 169 5.42 7.33 -11.47
C LEU A 169 5.91 6.26 -12.42
N ARG A 170 7.22 6.04 -12.45
CA ARG A 170 7.77 4.86 -13.11
C ARG A 170 7.13 3.60 -12.54
N ALA A 171 6.84 2.62 -13.39
CA ALA A 171 5.98 1.50 -13.03
C ALA A 171 6.44 0.71 -11.78
N ASP A 172 7.75 0.51 -11.62
CA ASP A 172 8.35 -0.10 -10.44
C ASP A 172 8.12 0.74 -9.17
N ALA A 173 8.43 2.04 -9.23
CA ALA A 173 8.24 2.97 -8.13
C ALA A 173 6.75 3.08 -7.74
N ALA A 174 5.86 3.20 -8.73
CA ALA A 174 4.41 3.27 -8.52
C ALA A 174 3.88 2.03 -7.79
N THR A 175 4.29 0.85 -8.25
CA THR A 175 3.90 -0.44 -7.67
C THR A 175 4.34 -0.53 -6.20
N VAL A 176 5.60 -0.19 -5.91
CA VAL A 176 6.11 -0.26 -4.54
C VAL A 176 5.47 0.81 -3.64
N LEU A 177 5.18 2.01 -4.17
CA LEU A 177 4.44 3.03 -3.44
C LEU A 177 3.02 2.58 -3.09
N ALA A 178 2.34 1.83 -3.97
CA ALA A 178 1.02 1.27 -3.70
C ALA A 178 1.04 0.25 -2.56
N VAL A 179 2.09 -0.57 -2.48
CA VAL A 179 2.32 -1.48 -1.35
C VAL A 179 2.53 -0.68 -0.05
N MET A 180 3.40 0.32 -0.08
CA MET A 180 3.64 1.20 1.07
C MET A 180 2.36 1.90 1.53
N ASN A 181 1.53 2.36 0.58
CA ASN A 181 0.25 2.98 0.87
C ASN A 181 -0.74 2.02 1.54
N THR A 182 -0.72 0.74 1.18
CA THR A 182 -1.54 -0.28 1.85
C THR A 182 -1.16 -0.45 3.32
N ALA A 183 0.15 -0.49 3.63
CA ALA A 183 0.63 -0.51 5.01
C ALA A 183 0.30 0.78 5.77
N TYR A 184 0.44 1.93 5.10
CA TYR A 184 0.10 3.23 5.66
C TYR A 184 -1.39 3.35 5.99
N ARG A 185 -2.27 2.94 5.07
CA ARG A 185 -3.73 2.87 5.28
C ARG A 185 -4.10 1.99 6.46
N ALA A 186 -3.46 0.82 6.61
CA ALA A 186 -3.72 -0.06 7.74
C ALA A 186 -3.40 0.61 9.09
N LYS A 187 -2.41 1.52 9.12
CA LYS A 187 -2.02 2.25 10.33
C LYS A 187 -2.88 3.48 10.62
N PHE A 188 -3.20 4.26 9.58
CA PHE A 188 -3.78 5.60 9.73
C PHE A 188 -5.21 5.75 9.20
N ASN A 189 -5.76 4.71 8.56
CA ASN A 189 -7.08 4.71 7.95
C ASN A 189 -7.27 5.86 6.93
N THR A 190 -6.20 6.24 6.23
CA THR A 190 -6.16 7.21 5.14
C THR A 190 -5.01 6.86 4.20
N ASP A 191 -5.14 7.18 2.91
CA ASP A 191 -4.05 7.03 1.94
C ASP A 191 -2.94 8.08 2.16
N LEU A 192 -1.75 7.80 1.61
CA LEU A 192 -0.66 8.76 1.48
C LEU A 192 -1.13 9.96 0.65
N CYS A 193 -0.99 11.16 1.18
CA CYS A 193 -1.34 12.38 0.45
C CYS A 193 -0.12 12.87 -0.35
N LEU A 194 -0.28 13.08 -1.65
CA LEU A 194 0.78 13.52 -2.57
C LEU A 194 0.54 14.96 -3.08
N GLU A 195 1.60 15.76 -3.13
CA GLU A 195 1.66 17.10 -3.74
C GLU A 195 2.36 17.12 -5.11
N SER A 196 3.25 16.15 -5.38
CA SER A 196 3.91 15.96 -6.68
C SER A 196 4.39 14.52 -6.86
N ALA A 197 4.52 14.09 -8.12
CA ALA A 197 5.14 12.82 -8.53
C ALA A 197 5.97 13.04 -9.82
N TYR A 198 5.80 12.24 -10.87
CA TYR A 198 6.43 12.48 -12.18
C TYR A 198 6.17 13.92 -12.66
N ARG A 199 7.22 14.56 -13.21
CA ARG A 199 7.15 15.94 -13.69
C ARG A 199 7.83 16.07 -15.04
N THR A 200 7.10 16.61 -16.01
CA THR A 200 7.63 16.82 -17.36
C THR A 200 8.75 17.88 -17.36
N LEU A 201 9.58 17.87 -18.41
CA LEU A 201 10.63 18.87 -18.60
C LEU A 201 10.04 20.28 -18.75
N GLY A 202 8.88 20.40 -19.38
CA GLY A 202 8.13 21.65 -19.50
C GLY A 202 7.69 22.19 -18.13
N ASP A 203 7.12 21.33 -17.30
CA ASP A 203 6.70 21.69 -15.94
C ASP A 203 7.90 22.03 -15.05
N GLN A 204 9.02 21.32 -15.20
CA GLN A 204 10.24 21.63 -14.45
C GLN A 204 10.81 23.00 -14.85
N ARG A 205 10.75 23.39 -16.14
CA ARG A 205 11.13 24.74 -16.58
C ARG A 205 10.23 25.80 -15.94
N ARG A 206 8.92 25.56 -15.91
CA ARG A 206 7.95 26.46 -15.27
C ARG A 206 8.19 26.56 -13.75
N LEU A 207 8.46 25.44 -13.09
CA LEU A 207 8.76 25.42 -11.66
C LEU A 207 10.05 26.20 -11.38
N LYS A 208 11.10 26.00 -12.20
CA LYS A 208 12.37 26.72 -12.08
C LYS A 208 12.19 28.24 -12.24
N SER A 209 11.35 28.70 -13.16
CA SER A 209 11.09 30.14 -13.32
C SER A 209 10.35 30.76 -12.14
N ILE A 210 9.54 29.96 -11.41
CA ILE A 210 8.78 30.43 -10.24
C ILE A 210 9.63 30.37 -8.96
N LYS A 211 10.35 29.26 -8.75
CA LYS A 211 11.02 28.93 -7.49
C LYS A 211 12.53 29.22 -7.48
N GLY A 212 13.13 29.51 -8.63
CA GLY A 212 14.55 29.87 -8.73
C GLY A 212 15.47 28.79 -8.15
N GLY A 213 16.28 29.15 -7.14
CA GLY A 213 17.20 28.23 -6.48
C GLY A 213 16.55 27.04 -5.77
N LEU A 214 15.25 27.12 -5.45
CA LEU A 214 14.50 26.07 -4.75
C LEU A 214 13.90 25.01 -5.70
N ALA A 215 14.30 25.02 -6.96
CA ALA A 215 13.92 24.00 -7.92
C ALA A 215 15.17 23.49 -8.65
N ALA A 216 15.26 22.18 -8.86
CA ALA A 216 16.33 21.59 -9.65
C ALA A 216 16.41 22.19 -11.05
N THR A 217 17.61 22.21 -11.62
CA THR A 217 17.80 22.57 -13.04
C THR A 217 16.93 21.65 -13.91
N PRO A 218 16.24 22.17 -14.95
CA PRO A 218 15.46 21.33 -15.86
C PRO A 218 16.30 20.17 -16.42
N GLY A 219 15.75 18.95 -16.33
CA GLY A 219 16.46 17.72 -16.72
C GLY A 219 17.37 17.14 -15.63
N LYS A 220 17.34 17.68 -14.41
CA LYS A 220 18.16 17.24 -13.26
C LYS A 220 17.34 16.97 -11.99
N SER A 221 16.09 16.52 -12.14
CA SER A 221 15.20 16.24 -11.00
C SER A 221 14.76 14.78 -11.00
N ASN A 222 14.79 14.11 -9.84
CA ASN A 222 14.28 12.74 -9.74
C ASN A 222 12.76 12.63 -9.98
N HIS A 223 12.01 13.74 -9.85
CA HIS A 223 10.64 13.80 -10.36
C HIS A 223 10.57 13.61 -11.88
N GLY A 224 11.54 14.09 -12.64
CA GLY A 224 11.59 13.87 -14.09
C GLY A 224 11.94 12.43 -14.47
N TRP A 225 12.44 11.62 -13.54
CA TRP A 225 12.63 10.19 -13.74
C TRP A 225 11.44 9.34 -13.28
N GLY A 226 10.39 9.98 -12.71
CA GLY A 226 9.26 9.26 -12.13
C GLY A 226 9.66 8.46 -10.88
N LEU A 227 10.71 8.90 -10.18
CA LEU A 227 11.33 8.22 -9.05
C LEU A 227 11.25 8.99 -7.73
N ALA A 228 10.54 10.11 -7.73
CA ALA A 228 10.36 10.94 -6.55
C ALA A 228 8.91 11.36 -6.36
N VAL A 229 8.52 11.49 -5.10
CA VAL A 229 7.24 12.04 -4.67
C VAL A 229 7.45 13.15 -3.65
N ASP A 230 6.57 14.15 -3.69
CA ASP A 230 6.43 15.11 -2.61
C ASP A 230 5.15 14.78 -1.86
N PHE A 231 5.24 14.53 -0.55
CA PHE A 231 4.08 14.28 0.29
C PHE A 231 3.46 15.57 0.83
N CYS A 232 2.16 15.55 1.10
CA CYS A 232 1.47 16.64 1.80
C CYS A 232 1.97 16.77 3.24
N ARG A 233 1.81 17.96 3.83
CA ARG A 233 2.17 18.21 5.24
C ARG A 233 1.51 17.26 6.23
N THR A 234 0.27 16.84 5.98
CA THR A 234 -0.43 15.84 6.80
C THR A 234 0.28 14.48 6.82
N THR A 235 1.05 14.16 5.78
CA THR A 235 1.73 12.89 5.60
C THR A 235 3.20 12.94 6.09
N TYR A 236 3.96 14.00 5.79
CA TYR A 236 5.38 14.07 6.20
C TYR A 236 5.64 14.61 7.63
N SER A 237 4.61 15.07 8.35
CA SER A 237 4.76 15.63 9.70
C SER A 237 4.10 14.78 10.80
N GLY A 238 4.45 15.05 12.05
CA GLY A 238 3.87 14.37 13.22
C GLY A 238 4.10 12.86 13.24
N ALA A 239 3.11 12.11 13.75
CA ALA A 239 3.16 10.65 13.84
C ALA A 239 3.21 9.97 12.46
N SER A 240 2.52 10.54 11.45
CA SER A 240 2.59 10.06 10.07
C SER A 240 4.01 10.19 9.51
N GLY A 241 4.63 11.35 9.66
CA GLY A 241 6.00 11.57 9.23
C GLY A 241 7.02 10.68 9.95
N GLN A 242 6.79 10.39 11.24
CA GLN A 242 7.61 9.44 11.97
C GLN A 242 7.47 8.02 11.41
N TRP A 243 6.23 7.59 11.14
CA TRP A 243 5.99 6.30 10.50
C TRP A 243 6.68 6.20 9.14
N LEU A 244 6.66 7.26 8.32
CA LEU A 244 7.38 7.29 7.05
C LEU A 244 8.89 7.06 7.25
N ARG A 245 9.51 7.76 8.22
CA ARG A 245 10.95 7.59 8.50
C ARG A 245 11.29 6.18 8.96
N ASP A 246 10.43 5.57 9.77
CA ASP A 246 10.70 4.25 10.33
C ASP A 246 10.39 3.11 9.34
N ASN A 247 9.46 3.30 8.40
CA ASN A 247 8.95 2.24 7.54
C ASN A 247 9.23 2.44 6.05
N GLY A 248 9.37 3.68 5.58
CA GLY A 248 9.65 4.00 4.18
C GLY A 248 10.85 3.24 3.61
N PRO A 249 12.00 3.17 4.31
CA PRO A 249 13.18 2.43 3.83
C PRO A 249 12.90 0.94 3.57
N THR A 250 11.98 0.31 4.31
CA THR A 250 11.56 -1.08 4.07
C THR A 250 10.88 -1.27 2.71
N PHE A 251 10.33 -0.20 2.14
CA PHE A 251 9.77 -0.15 0.79
C PHE A 251 10.72 0.55 -0.21
N GLY A 252 11.97 0.84 0.17
CA GLY A 252 12.93 1.56 -0.67
C GLY A 252 12.61 3.04 -0.90
N TRP A 253 11.63 3.61 -0.20
CA TRP A 253 11.32 5.04 -0.27
C TRP A 253 12.00 5.77 0.89
N VAL A 254 12.85 6.74 0.60
CA VAL A 254 13.63 7.46 1.62
C VAL A 254 13.50 8.96 1.48
N ASN A 255 13.59 9.70 2.59
CA ASN A 255 13.92 11.12 2.55
C ASN A 255 15.45 11.23 2.42
N PRO A 256 15.98 11.61 1.25
CA PRO A 256 17.41 11.48 0.96
C PRO A 256 18.25 12.39 1.87
N ALA A 257 19.50 12.01 2.13
CA ALA A 257 20.37 12.68 3.09
C ALA A 257 20.53 14.18 2.82
N TRP A 258 20.61 14.58 1.54
CA TRP A 258 20.69 15.99 1.15
C TRP A 258 19.46 16.80 1.55
N ALA A 259 18.27 16.17 1.62
CA ALA A 259 16.99 16.82 1.91
C ALA A 259 16.72 16.93 3.42
N GLN A 260 17.51 16.26 4.26
CA GLN A 260 17.36 16.27 5.71
C GLN A 260 17.93 17.54 6.33
N ARG A 261 17.56 17.83 7.59
CA ARG A 261 18.15 18.96 8.32
C ARG A 261 19.65 18.77 8.46
N GLY A 262 20.43 19.74 7.99
CA GLY A 262 21.89 19.69 8.02
C GLY A 262 22.51 18.91 6.85
N GLY A 263 21.70 18.46 5.88
CA GLY A 263 22.19 17.93 4.61
C GLY A 263 22.82 19.00 3.71
N ASN A 264 23.43 18.57 2.61
CA ASN A 264 24.10 19.45 1.65
C ASN A 264 23.14 20.16 0.66
N GLY A 265 21.83 19.92 0.78
CA GLY A 265 20.78 20.53 -0.04
C GLY A 265 19.80 21.37 0.77
N PRO A 266 18.73 21.89 0.12
CA PRO A 266 17.63 22.52 0.85
C PRO A 266 16.94 21.50 1.76
N TYR A 267 16.44 21.98 2.90
CA TYR A 267 15.65 21.13 3.79
C TYR A 267 14.27 20.85 3.18
N GLU A 268 14.04 19.61 2.76
CA GLU A 268 12.84 19.16 2.05
C GLU A 268 12.26 17.89 2.71
N PRO A 269 11.60 18.02 3.88
CA PRO A 269 11.04 16.87 4.59
C PRO A 269 9.87 16.19 3.85
N TRP A 270 9.28 16.89 2.88
CA TRP A 270 8.23 16.36 2.01
C TRP A 270 8.76 15.50 0.88
N HIS A 271 10.04 15.60 0.53
CA HIS A 271 10.63 14.99 -0.67
C HIS A 271 11.13 13.58 -0.38
N TRP A 272 10.65 12.60 -1.14
CA TRP A 272 11.00 11.20 -0.98
C TRP A 272 11.36 10.57 -2.33
N GLU A 273 12.38 9.74 -2.31
CA GLU A 273 12.98 9.10 -3.48
C GLU A 273 12.91 7.59 -3.37
N PHE A 274 12.64 6.91 -4.49
CA PHE A 274 12.77 5.45 -4.59
C PHE A 274 14.26 5.11 -4.78
N GLU A 275 14.94 4.84 -3.67
CA GLU A 275 16.39 5.02 -3.52
C GLU A 275 17.22 4.22 -4.52
N GLU A 276 16.99 2.91 -4.61
CA GLU A 276 17.79 2.02 -5.46
C GLU A 276 17.61 2.35 -6.95
N ALA A 277 16.41 2.75 -7.34
CA ALA A 277 16.15 3.23 -8.69
C ALA A 277 16.81 4.59 -8.97
N VAL A 278 16.84 5.50 -7.99
CA VAL A 278 17.54 6.77 -8.13
C VAL A 278 19.05 6.55 -8.26
N LYS A 279 19.63 5.60 -7.52
CA LYS A 279 21.04 5.21 -7.67
C LYS A 279 21.35 4.63 -9.06
N ALA A 280 20.43 3.85 -9.62
CA ALA A 280 20.61 3.19 -10.91
C ALA A 280 20.40 4.15 -12.10
N ASP A 281 19.31 4.91 -12.08
CA ASP A 281 18.79 5.62 -13.25
C ASP A 281 18.57 7.12 -13.01
N GLY A 282 18.67 7.57 -11.76
CA GLY A 282 18.35 8.92 -11.33
C GLY A 282 19.55 9.86 -11.22
N GLU A 283 19.30 11.02 -10.61
CA GLU A 283 20.32 11.94 -10.15
C GLU A 283 20.53 11.69 -8.64
N TYR A 284 21.50 10.84 -8.30
CA TYR A 284 21.78 10.50 -6.90
C TYR A 284 22.75 11.52 -6.27
N TYR A 285 22.34 12.08 -5.14
CA TYR A 285 23.16 12.97 -4.32
C TYR A 285 23.35 12.32 -2.94
N GLY A 286 24.35 11.45 -2.84
CA GLY A 286 24.73 10.74 -1.61
C GLY A 286 25.26 11.66 -0.52
#